data_AF-A0A7V0JDG2-F1
#
_entry.id   AF-A0A7V0JDG2-F1
#
_cell.length_a   1.000
_cell.length_b   1.000
_cell.length_c   1.000
_cell.angle_alpha   90.00
_cell.angle_beta   90.00
_cell.angle_gamma   90.00
#
_symmetry.space_group_name_H-M   'P 1'
#
loop_
_entity.id
_entity.type
_entity.pdbx_description
1 polymer ?
#
loop_
_entity_poly.entity_id
_entity_poly.type
_entity_poly.pdbx_seq_one_letter_code
_entity_poly.pdbx_strand_id
1 'polypeptide(L)' 'CSKCHPFFTGKQKLVDAEGRVEKFKKKYAKLNK' A
#
# COMPACT_ATOMS: atom_id res chain seq x y z
N CYS A 1 -25.12 -2.62 12.20
CA CYS A 1 -24.00 -1.65 12.29
C CYS A 1 -23.02 -1.86 11.10
N SER A 2 -23.44 -1.60 9.85
CA SER A 2 -22.58 -1.80 8.64
C SER A 2 -21.52 -0.70 8.46
N LYS A 3 -21.62 0.39 9.23
CA LYS A 3 -20.74 1.55 9.20
C LYS A 3 -19.62 1.49 10.25
N CYS A 4 -19.61 0.43 11.06
CA CYS A 4 -18.84 0.33 12.32
C CYS A 4 -17.64 -0.61 12.20
N HIS A 5 -17.58 -1.40 11.14
CA HIS A 5 -16.44 -2.27 10.88
C HIS A 5 -15.59 -1.67 9.76
N PRO A 6 -14.34 -1.25 10.04
CA PRO A 6 -13.41 -0.65 9.08
C PRO A 6 -13.06 -1.58 7.91
N PHE A 7 -13.52 -2.83 7.95
CA PHE A 7 -13.46 -3.78 6.85
C PHE A 7 -14.28 -3.33 5.61
N PHE A 8 -15.36 -2.57 5.80
CA PHE A 8 -16.20 -2.04 4.70
C PHE A 8 -15.74 -0.67 4.18
N THR A 9 -14.86 0.03 4.91
CA THR A 9 -14.20 1.22 4.41
C THR A 9 -13.08 0.76 3.48
N GLY A 10 -13.38 0.54 2.20
CA GLY A 10 -12.50 -0.03 1.16
C GLY A 10 -11.19 0.72 0.86
N LYS A 11 -10.69 1.54 1.77
CA LYS A 11 -9.44 2.29 1.71
C LYS A 11 -8.20 1.42 1.94
N GLN A 12 -8.34 0.26 2.58
CA GLN A 12 -7.18 -0.59 2.92
C GLN A 12 -6.49 -1.15 1.67
N LYS A 13 -7.27 -1.63 0.68
CA LYS A 13 -6.73 -2.29 -0.53
C LYS A 13 -5.85 -1.39 -1.40
N LEU A 14 -6.10 -0.07 -1.41
CA LEU A 14 -5.32 0.87 -2.22
C LEU A 14 -3.94 1.13 -1.63
N VAL A 15 -3.86 1.21 -0.30
CA VAL A 15 -2.60 1.43 0.45
C VAL A 15 -1.65 0.23 0.31
N ASP A 16 -2.19 -0.98 0.24
CA ASP A 16 -1.40 -2.22 0.10
C ASP A 16 -0.66 -2.32 -1.25
N ALA A 17 -1.22 -1.75 -2.33
CA ALA A 17 -0.61 -1.79 -3.66
C ALA A 17 0.47 -0.72 -3.82
N GLU A 18 0.17 0.51 -3.41
CA GLU A 18 1.08 1.65 -3.49
C GLU A 18 2.35 1.42 -2.64
N GLY A 19 2.20 0.87 -1.43
CA GLY A 19 3.33 0.58 -0.54
C GLY A 19 4.31 -0.47 -1.06
N ARG A 20 3.85 -1.43 -1.90
CA ARG A 20 4.72 -2.44 -2.51
C ARG A 20 5.56 -1.85 -3.63
N VAL A 21 4.96 -1.01 -4.49
CA VAL A 21 5.66 -0.32 -5.59
C VAL A 21 6.72 0.62 -5.03
N GLU A 22 6.40 1.36 -3.96
CA GLU A 22 7.37 2.22 -3.29
C GLU A 22 8.56 1.44 -2.72
N LYS A 23 8.32 0.32 -2.05
CA LYS A 23 9.39 -0.55 -1.53
C LYS A 23 10.28 -1.09 -2.63
N PHE A 24 9.69 -1.50 -3.76
CA PHE A 24 10.43 -1.94 -4.93
C PHE A 24 11.32 -0.82 -5.47
N LYS A 25 10.75 0.36 -5.76
CA LYS A 25 11.51 1.53 -6.25
C LYS A 25 12.66 1.90 -5.29
N LYS A 26 12.41 1.93 -3.98
CA LYS A 26 13.43 2.22 -2.96
C LYS A 26 14.57 1.18 -2.94
N LYS A 27 14.26 -0.10 -3.16
CA LYS A 27 15.26 -1.18 -3.19
C LYS A 27 16.15 -1.09 -4.44
N TYR A 28 15.56 -0.84 -5.61
CA TYR A 28 16.29 -0.81 -6.88
C TYR A 28 16.93 0.55 -7.22
N ALA A 29 16.47 1.66 -6.61
CA ALA A 29 17.09 2.97 -6.80
C ALA A 29 18.54 3.06 -6.27
N LYS A 30 18.89 2.24 -5.28
CA LYS A 30 20.25 2.21 -4.69
C LYS A 30 21.24 1.31 -5.42
N LEU A 31 20.77 0.54 -6.41
CA LEU A 31 21.58 -0.44 -7.16
C LEU A 31 22.22 0.14 -8.44
N ASN A 32 21.97 1.41 -8.78
CA ASN A 32 22.51 2.10 -9.97
C ASN A 32 23.61 3.12 -9.65
N LYS A 33 24.51 2.83 -8.69
CA LYS A 33 25.74 3.61 -8.50
C LYS A 33 26.96 2.73 -8.70
#